data_AF-C0BAR0-F1
#
_entry.id   AF-C0BAR0-F1
#
_cell.length_a   1.000
_cell.length_b   1.000
_cell.length_c   1.000
_cell.angle_alpha   90.00
_cell.angle_beta   90.00
_cell.angle_gamma   90.00
#
_symmetry.space_group_name_H-M   'P 1'
#
loop_
_entity.id
_entity.type
_entity.pdbx_description
1 polymer ?
#
loop_
_entity_poly.entity_id
_entity_poly.type
_entity_poly.pdbx_seq_one_letter_code
_entity_poly.pdbx_strand_id
1 'polypeptide(L)' 'MLIILGLILMIVIVLVGGDRGAMSLIALAGNILCLSLAIWLYAVGAPVFLVTAGAGILISCITLFYQNGTNIKT' A
#
# COMPACT_ATOMS: atom_id res chain seq x y z
N MET A 1 -10.78 1.70 23.35
CA MET A 1 -11.93 1.62 22.42
C MET A 1 -11.48 1.50 20.96
N LEU A 2 -10.69 2.44 20.42
CA LEU A 2 -10.24 2.38 19.01
C LEU A 2 -9.36 1.17 18.67
N ILE A 3 -8.42 0.78 19.55
CA ILE A 3 -7.53 -0.37 19.29
C ILE A 3 -8.34 -1.68 19.17
N ILE A 4 -9.34 -1.85 20.03
CA ILE A 4 -10.23 -3.03 20.03
C ILE A 4 -11.05 -3.06 18.73
N LEU A 5 -11.60 -1.92 18.33
CA LEU A 5 -12.39 -1.80 17.11
C LEU A 5 -11.54 -2.04 15.85
N GLY A 6 -10.30 -1.55 15.83
CA GLY A 6 -9.35 -1.77 14.73
C GLY A 6 -8.94 -3.24 14.59
N LEU A 7 -8.77 -3.95 15.71
CA LEU A 7 -8.43 -5.38 15.71
C LEU A 7 -9.59 -6.23 15.18
N ILE A 8 -10.82 -5.91 15.58
CA ILE A 8 -12.04 -6.55 15.04
C ILE A 8 -12.16 -6.30 13.53
N LEU A 9 -11.95 -5.05 13.09
CA LEU A 9 -12.00 -4.68 11.68
C LEU A 9 -10.97 -5.47 10.85
N MET A 10 -9.74 -5.58 11.35
CA MET A 10 -8.68 -6.36 10.71
C MET A 10 -9.06 -7.83 10.54
N ILE A 11 -9.62 -8.44 11.59
CA ILE A 11 -10.07 -9.85 11.55
C ILE A 11 -11.18 -10.02 10.52
N VAL A 12 -12.18 -9.12 10.48
CA VAL A 12 -13.30 -9.18 9.53
C VAL A 12 -12.83 -9.02 8.09
N ILE A 13 -11.90 -8.11 7.81
CA ILE A 13 -11.39 -7.91 6.43
C ILE A 13 -10.62 -9.14 5.95
N VAL A 14 -9.85 -9.79 6.82
CA VAL A 14 -9.14 -11.04 6.47
C VAL A 14 -10.11 -12.21 6.30
N LEU A 15 -11.13 -12.33 7.17
CA LEU A 15 -12.15 -13.39 7.08
C LEU A 15 -13.05 -13.24 5.85
N VAL A 16 -13.48 -12.02 5.53
CA VAL A 16 -14.40 -11.75 4.40
C VAL A 16 -13.62 -11.65 3.08
N GLY A 17 -12.43 -11.06 3.10
CA GLY A 17 -11.60 -10.88 1.91
C GLY A 17 -10.69 -12.08 1.57
N GLY A 18 -10.52 -13.04 2.48
CA GLY A 18 -9.59 -14.15 2.33
C GLY A 18 -8.16 -13.68 1.99
N ASP A 19 -7.46 -14.43 1.14
CA ASP A 19 -6.12 -14.07 0.67
C ASP A 19 -6.08 -12.73 -0.07
N ARG A 20 -7.15 -12.38 -0.80
CA ARG A 20 -7.22 -11.12 -1.57
C ARG A 20 -7.40 -9.90 -0.67
N GLY A 21 -8.13 -10.04 0.44
CA GLY A 21 -8.29 -9.00 1.46
C GLY A 21 -6.97 -8.67 2.15
N ALA A 22 -6.20 -9.71 2.52
CA ALA A 22 -4.87 -9.54 3.10
C ALA A 22 -3.89 -8.87 2.12
N MET A 23 -3.88 -9.29 0.84
CA MET A 23 -3.04 -8.66 -0.18
C MET A 23 -3.40 -7.19 -0.42
N SER A 24 -4.69 -6.85 -0.41
CA SER A 24 -5.15 -5.47 -0.52
C SER A 24 -4.66 -4.60 0.64
N LEU A 25 -4.77 -5.08 1.88
CA LEU A 25 -4.32 -4.37 3.07
C LEU A 25 -2.80 -4.15 3.09
N ILE A 26 -2.02 -5.15 2.67
CA ILE A 26 -0.55 -5.02 2.61
C ILE A 26 -0.15 -3.99 1.55
N ALA A 27 -0.79 -4.01 0.38
CA ALA A 27 -0.54 -3.01 -0.66
C ALA A 27 -0.97 -1.60 -0.23
N LEU A 28 -2.09 -1.48 0.47
CA LEU A 28 -2.54 -0.21 1.04
C LEU A 28 -1.53 0.32 2.07
N ALA A 29 -1.07 -0.53 2.99
CA ALA A 29 -0.07 -0.16 3.99
C ALA A 29 1.26 0.26 3.33
N GLY A 30 1.73 -0.49 2.33
CA GLY A 30 2.92 -0.16 1.55
C GLY A 30 2.81 1.18 0.82
N ASN A 31 1.64 1.48 0.25
CA ASN A 31 1.38 2.76 -0.40
C ASN A 31 1.40 3.93 0.60
N ILE A 32 0.79 3.77 1.78
CA ILE A 32 0.82 4.80 2.84
C ILE A 32 2.26 5.07 3.29
N LEU A 33 3.08 4.01 3.44
CA LEU A 33 4.49 4.12 3.81
C LEU A 33 5.32 4.81 2.74
N CYS A 34 5.08 4.50 1.45
CA CYS A 34 5.77 5.16 0.35
C CYS A 34 5.39 6.65 0.26
N LEU A 35 4.11 6.97 0.50
CA LEU A 35 3.60 8.32 0.49
C LEU A 35 4.13 9.15 1.67
N SER A 36 4.26 8.56 2.86
CA SER A 36 4.87 9.22 4.02
C SER A 36 6.36 9.49 3.80
N LEU A 37 7.08 8.57 3.16
CA LEU A 37 8.47 8.78 2.77
C LEU A 37 8.60 9.91 1.74
N ALA A 38 7.71 9.95 0.75
CA ALA A 38 7.69 11.02 -0.26
C ALA A 38 7.46 12.40 0.37
N ILE A 39 6.55 12.50 1.35
CA ILE A 39 6.32 13.74 2.12
C ILE A 39 7.58 14.12 2.92
N TRP A 40 8.27 13.15 3.52
CA TRP A 40 9.53 13.41 4.22
C TRP A 40 10.64 13.90 3.28
N LEU A 41 10.79 13.30 2.10
CA LEU A 41 11.74 13.76 1.08
C LEU A 41 11.41 15.15 0.55
N TYR A 42 10.12 15.47 0.41
CA TYR A 42 9.68 16.83 0.06
C TYR A 42 10.09 17.84 1.14
N ALA A 43 9.96 17.49 2.43
CA ALA A 43 10.35 18.34 3.54
C ALA A 43 11.87 18.61 3.60
N VAL A 44 12.70 17.68 3.11
CA VAL A 44 14.17 17.83 3.01
C VAL A 44 14.59 18.66 1.77
N GLY A 45 13.64 19.06 0.91
CA GLY A 45 13.91 19.90 -0.27
C GLY A 45 14.37 19.12 -1.49
N ALA A 46 14.13 17.80 -1.53
CA ALA A 46 14.43 16.97 -2.69
C ALA A 46 13.59 17.38 -3.92
N PRO A 47 14.09 17.18 -5.16
CA PRO A 47 13.37 17.55 -6.37
C PRO A 47 12.05 16.79 -6.48
N VAL A 48 10.96 17.55 -6.39
CA VAL A 48 9.57 17.07 -6.33
C VAL A 48 9.25 16.11 -7.48
N PHE A 49 9.73 16.41 -8.69
CA PHE A 49 9.49 15.57 -9.87
C PHE A 49 10.06 14.16 -9.73
N LEU A 50 11.24 14.02 -9.15
CA LEU A 50 11.94 12.73 -9.04
C LEU A 50 11.31 11.87 -7.93
N VAL A 51 10.95 12.51 -6.82
CA VAL A 51 10.24 11.86 -5.70
C VAL A 51 8.85 11.40 -6.12
N THR A 52 8.11 12.23 -6.86
CA THR A 52 6.73 11.89 -7.30
C THR A 52 6.76 10.79 -8.36
N ALA A 53 7.68 10.85 -9.33
CA ALA A 53 7.83 9.81 -10.33
C ALA A 53 8.24 8.46 -9.69
N GLY A 54 9.22 8.48 -8.78
CA GLY A 54 9.66 7.27 -8.06
C GLY A 54 8.57 6.66 -7.19
N ALA A 55 7.89 7.47 -6.37
CA ALA A 55 6.78 7.01 -5.54
C ALA A 55 5.61 6.49 -6.37
N GLY A 56 5.28 7.15 -7.48
CA GLY A 56 4.24 6.71 -8.42
C GLY A 56 4.53 5.34 -9.03
N ILE A 57 5.77 5.08 -9.44
CA ILE A 57 6.19 3.77 -9.98
C ILE A 57 6.11 2.70 -8.88
N LEU A 58 6.61 3.00 -7.67
CA LEU A 58 6.59 2.08 -6.53
C LEU A 58 5.14 1.72 -6.14
N ILE A 59 4.27 2.71 -5.99
CA ILE A 59 2.85 2.52 -5.66
C ILE A 59 2.16 1.69 -6.76
N SER A 60 2.46 1.99 -8.03
CA SER A 60 1.91 1.23 -9.16
C SER A 60 2.40 -0.21 -9.14
N CYS A 61 3.67 -0.48 -8.85
CA CYS A 61 4.20 -1.83 -8.74
C CYS A 61 3.56 -2.62 -7.59
N ILE A 62 3.43 -1.99 -6.41
CA ILE A 62 2.80 -2.62 -5.24
C ILE A 62 1.33 -2.94 -5.56
N THR A 63 0.61 -2.00 -6.17
CA THR A 63 -0.82 -2.17 -6.44
C THR A 63 -1.07 -3.15 -7.61
N LEU A 64 -0.29 -3.09 -8.68
CA LEU A 64 -0.49 -3.95 -9.84
C LEU A 64 0.07 -5.36 -9.65
N PHE A 65 1.26 -5.54 -9.08
CA PHE A 65 1.85 -6.87 -8.95
C PHE A 65 1.42 -7.59 -7.68
N TYR A 66 1.32 -6.87 -6.56
CA TYR A 66 0.99 -7.50 -5.26
C TYR A 66 -0.51 -7.65 -5.05
N GLN A 67 -1.31 -6.65 -5.47
CA GLN A 67 -2.76 -6.66 -5.29
C GLN A 67 -3.48 -7.45 -6.40
N ASN A 68 -3.04 -7.32 -7.65
CA ASN A 68 -3.69 -7.99 -8.78
C ASN A 68 -3.18 -9.42 -9.01
N GLY A 69 -2.04 -9.77 -8.38
CA GLY A 69 -1.29 -11.00 -8.64
C GLY A 69 -0.65 -11.01 -10.03
N THR A 70 0.50 -11.68 -10.15
CA THR A 70 1.12 -11.96 -11.45
C THR A 70 0.10 -12.74 -12.28
N ASN A 71 -0.53 -12.09 -13.26
CA ASN A 71 -1.38 -12.76 -14.23
C ASN A 71 -0.46 -13.56 -15.16
N ILE A 72 0.00 -14.72 -14.68
CA ILE A 72 0.72 -15.70 -15.48
C ILE A 72 -0.33 -16.28 -16.42
N LYS A 73 -0.49 -15.66 -17.59
CA LYS A 73 -1.23 -16.25 -18.69
C LYS A 73 -0.39 -17.44 -19.19
N THR A 74 -0.66 -18.62 -18.65
CA THR A 74 -0.41 -19.89 -19.35
C THR A 74 -1.35 -19.96 -20.56
#